data_AF-A0A355IXM9-F1
#
_entry.id   AF-A0A355IXM9-F1
#
_cell.length_a   1.000
_cell.length_b   1.000
_cell.length_c   1.000
_cell.angle_alpha   90.00
_cell.angle_beta   90.00
_cell.angle_gamma   90.00
#
_symmetry.space_group_name_H-M   'P 1'
#
loop_
_entity.id
_entity.type
_entity.pdbx_description
1 polymer ?
#
loop_
_entity_poly.entity_id
_entity_poly.type
_entity_poly.pdbx_seq_one_letter_code
_entity_poly.pdbx_strand_id
1 'polypeptide(L)'
;MTIIGSEELKRKEFEKIYNRFFSFFFDVAFHFLHHVDDAKGLVQEAFIKLWENNIYSKSEQEIKNYLFILIRNSSLNLLRKRRKFFDGANSHEALLASINYKLLNETGEDILLYQELFEKIQIAISNLTPQCKEVFMFSRFEELSNKEIAEKLNVSVKAVEANITRALKQLRHDLASYLSPKDKNVSNKQILSVLISFL
;
A
#
# COMPACT_ATOMS: atom_id res chain seq x y z
N MET A 1 -7.48 -23.15 37.86
CA MET A 1 -8.40 -22.54 36.87
C MET A 1 -7.83 -21.20 36.37
N THR A 2 -6.52 -21.13 36.04
CA THR A 2 -5.81 -19.82 35.99
C THR A 2 -4.87 -19.63 34.79
N ILE A 3 -4.57 -20.67 34.01
CA ILE A 3 -3.67 -20.54 32.85
C ILE A 3 -4.46 -20.34 31.55
N ILE A 4 -5.55 -21.09 31.36
CA ILE A 4 -6.40 -21.08 30.16
C ILE A 4 -7.02 -19.69 29.90
N GLY A 5 -7.44 -18.99 30.96
CA GLY A 5 -8.02 -17.64 30.84
C GLY A 5 -7.02 -16.57 30.38
N SER A 6 -5.72 -16.78 30.62
CA SER A 6 -4.66 -15.82 30.25
C SER A 6 -4.23 -15.93 28.79
N GLU A 7 -4.18 -17.16 28.24
CA GLU A 7 -3.88 -17.37 26.81
C GLU A 7 -5.06 -16.98 25.91
N GLU A 8 -6.28 -17.28 26.35
CA GLU A 8 -7.52 -16.86 25.70
C GLU A 8 -7.58 -15.33 25.55
N LEU A 9 -7.17 -14.60 26.59
CA LEU A 9 -7.14 -13.14 26.58
C LEU A 9 -6.09 -12.59 25.59
N LYS A 10 -4.87 -13.13 25.63
CA LYS A 10 -3.80 -12.75 24.68
C LYS A 10 -4.20 -12.96 23.23
N ARG A 11 -4.84 -14.10 22.94
CA ARG A 11 -5.34 -14.41 21.60
C ARG A 11 -6.38 -13.39 21.13
N LYS A 12 -7.33 -13.01 22.00
CA LYS A 12 -8.36 -12.01 21.68
C LYS A 12 -7.77 -10.61 21.45
N GLU A 13 -6.75 -10.23 22.20
CA GLU A 13 -6.05 -8.95 21.98
C GLU A 13 -5.31 -8.94 20.64
N PHE A 14 -4.55 -10.00 20.34
CA PHE A 14 -3.87 -10.13 19.06
C PHE A 14 -4.86 -10.17 17.88
N GLU A 15 -5.98 -10.88 18.00
CA GLU A 15 -7.02 -10.95 16.97
C GLU A 15 -7.60 -9.56 16.65
N LYS A 16 -7.79 -8.70 17.65
CA LYS A 16 -8.21 -7.30 17.43
C LYS A 16 -7.17 -6.51 16.63
N ILE A 17 -5.89 -6.67 16.97
CA ILE A 17 -4.78 -6.01 16.27
C ILE A 17 -4.68 -6.52 14.82
N TYR A 18 -4.79 -7.83 14.62
CA TYR A 18 -4.78 -8.47 13.30
C TYR A 18 -5.92 -7.94 12.44
N ASN A 19 -7.16 -8.06 12.90
CA ASN A 19 -8.34 -7.62 12.15
C ASN A 19 -8.31 -6.12 11.82
N ARG A 20 -7.68 -5.32 12.68
CA ARG A 20 -7.57 -3.87 12.48
C ARG A 20 -6.52 -3.49 11.44
N PHE A 21 -5.35 -4.12 11.45
CA PHE A 21 -4.20 -3.67 10.65
C PHE A 21 -3.87 -4.56 9.46
N PHE A 22 -4.42 -5.77 9.37
CA PHE A 22 -4.08 -6.71 8.29
C PHE A 22 -4.38 -6.13 6.90
N SER A 23 -5.58 -5.56 6.69
CA SER A 23 -5.94 -4.98 5.38
C SER A 23 -4.98 -3.86 4.97
N PHE A 24 -4.71 -2.93 5.88
CA PHE A 24 -3.78 -1.82 5.66
C PHE A 24 -2.40 -2.32 5.25
N PHE A 25 -1.86 -3.30 5.98
CA PHE A 25 -0.51 -3.80 5.73
C PHE A 25 -0.43 -4.74 4.53
N PHE A 26 -1.53 -5.43 4.20
CA PHE A 26 -1.70 -6.11 2.92
C PHE A 26 -1.60 -5.12 1.77
N ASP A 27 -2.32 -3.99 1.83
CA ASP A 27 -2.25 -2.97 0.80
C ASP A 27 -0.82 -2.42 0.67
N VAL A 28 -0.12 -2.16 1.78
CA VAL A 28 1.31 -1.76 1.78
C VAL A 28 2.21 -2.82 1.13
N ALA A 29 2.05 -4.10 1.44
CA ALA A 29 2.89 -5.17 0.88
C ALA A 29 2.57 -5.43 -0.60
N PHE A 30 1.28 -5.43 -0.94
CA PHE A 30 0.80 -5.58 -2.31
C PHE A 30 1.29 -4.45 -3.19
N HIS A 31 1.26 -3.23 -2.65
CA HIS A 31 1.84 -2.06 -3.27
C HIS A 31 3.30 -2.32 -3.69
N PHE A 32 4.14 -2.87 -2.81
CA PHE A 32 5.54 -3.14 -3.17
C PHE A 32 5.70 -4.28 -4.18
N LEU A 33 4.89 -5.33 -4.07
CA LEU A 33 5.15 -6.62 -4.72
C LEU A 33 4.33 -6.88 -5.98
N HIS A 34 3.20 -6.20 -6.15
CA HIS A 34 2.18 -6.40 -7.18
C HIS A 34 1.79 -7.88 -7.37
N HIS A 35 1.85 -8.66 -6.28
CA HIS A 35 1.57 -10.08 -6.30
C HIS A 35 0.82 -10.46 -5.03
N VAL A 36 -0.42 -10.90 -5.19
CA VAL A 36 -1.37 -11.11 -4.08
C VAL A 36 -0.84 -12.13 -3.07
N ASP A 37 -0.34 -13.28 -3.53
CA ASP A 37 0.11 -14.35 -2.63
C ASP A 37 1.35 -13.94 -1.84
N ASP A 38 2.33 -13.32 -2.49
CA ASP A 38 3.53 -12.82 -1.82
C ASP A 38 3.20 -11.73 -0.81
N ALA A 39 2.29 -10.81 -1.15
CA ALA A 39 1.83 -9.77 -0.23
C ALA A 39 1.12 -10.37 0.99
N LYS A 40 0.18 -11.29 0.79
CA LYS A 40 -0.49 -11.99 1.91
C LYS A 40 0.49 -12.76 2.77
N GLY A 41 1.37 -13.56 2.15
CA GLY A 41 2.34 -14.38 2.87
C GLY A 41 3.30 -13.55 3.70
N LEU A 42 3.80 -12.46 3.14
CA LEU A 42 4.71 -11.55 3.82
C LEU A 42 4.04 -10.83 5.00
N VAL A 43 2.80 -10.39 4.85
CA VAL A 43 2.04 -9.78 5.94
C VAL A 43 1.69 -10.79 7.02
N GLN A 44 1.29 -12.01 6.66
CA GLN A 44 1.08 -13.09 7.62
C GLN A 44 2.36 -13.37 8.42
N GLU A 45 3.50 -13.49 7.76
CA GLU A 45 4.80 -13.66 8.43
C GLU A 45 5.11 -12.48 9.37
N ALA A 46 4.73 -11.27 8.99
CA ALA A 46 4.90 -10.09 9.83
C ALA A 46 4.05 -10.15 11.11
N PHE A 47 2.80 -10.58 11.01
CA PHE A 47 1.92 -10.77 12.16
C PHE A 47 2.37 -11.94 13.05
N ILE A 48 2.92 -13.01 12.47
CA ILE A 48 3.53 -14.10 13.23
C ILE A 48 4.70 -13.57 14.07
N LYS A 49 5.61 -12.79 13.46
CA LYS A 49 6.73 -12.17 14.20
C LYS A 49 6.26 -11.19 15.27
N LEU A 50 5.18 -10.45 15.00
CA LEU A 50 4.57 -9.55 15.98
C LEU A 50 4.02 -10.32 17.20
N TRP A 51 3.42 -11.49 16.98
CA TRP A 51 2.98 -12.40 18.05
C TRP A 51 4.15 -12.99 18.83
N GLU A 52 5.11 -13.61 18.15
CA GLU A 52 6.27 -14.28 18.76
C GLU A 52 7.11 -13.32 19.62
N ASN A 53 7.25 -12.07 19.19
CA ASN A 53 8.00 -11.04 19.91
C ASN A 53 7.16 -10.28 20.94
N ASN A 54 5.89 -10.66 21.16
CA ASN A 54 4.96 -10.00 22.09
C ASN A 54 4.82 -8.48 21.83
N ILE A 55 4.92 -8.04 20.58
CA ILE A 55 4.79 -6.62 20.21
C ILE A 55 3.31 -6.20 20.21
N TYR A 56 2.36 -7.14 20.09
CA TYR A 56 0.91 -6.87 20.12
C TYR A 56 0.40 -6.22 21.42
N SER A 57 1.15 -6.33 22.52
CA SER A 57 0.81 -5.69 23.80
C SER A 57 1.43 -4.31 23.98
N LYS A 58 2.09 -3.77 22.94
CA LYS A 58 2.67 -2.42 22.91
C LYS A 58 1.62 -1.39 22.46
N SER A 59 2.00 -0.12 22.46
CA SER A 59 1.12 0.92 21.92
C SER A 59 0.84 0.68 20.43
N GLU A 60 -0.30 1.17 19.95
CA GLU A 60 -0.68 1.09 18.54
C GLU A 60 0.41 1.65 17.61
N GLN A 61 1.06 2.75 18.00
CA GLN A 61 2.12 3.37 17.22
C GLN A 61 3.35 2.46 17.09
N GLU A 62 3.75 1.81 18.19
CA GLU A 62 4.86 0.85 18.18
C GLU A 62 4.55 -0.37 17.31
N ILE A 63 3.31 -0.87 17.36
CA ILE A 63 2.83 -1.97 16.51
C ILE A 63 2.89 -1.59 15.03
N LYS A 64 2.36 -0.42 14.66
CA LYS A 64 2.40 0.09 13.28
C LYS A 64 3.83 0.25 12.81
N ASN A 65 4.71 0.84 13.63
CA ASN A 65 6.13 1.02 13.30
C ASN A 65 6.81 -0.32 13.03
N TYR A 66 6.61 -1.29 13.93
CA TYR A 66 7.21 -2.60 13.82
C TYR A 66 6.77 -3.31 12.52
N LEU A 67 5.46 -3.37 12.26
CA LEU A 67 4.91 -4.02 11.06
C LEU A 67 5.39 -3.33 9.78
N PHE A 68 5.38 -2.00 9.74
CA PHE A 68 5.81 -1.24 8.58
C PHE A 68 7.28 -1.51 8.21
N ILE A 69 8.18 -1.43 9.20
CA ILE A 69 9.61 -1.71 8.99
C ILE A 69 9.80 -3.12 8.44
N LEU A 70 9.16 -4.09 9.08
CA LEU A 70 9.34 -5.49 8.71
C LEU A 70 8.81 -5.79 7.31
N ILE A 71 7.63 -5.25 6.97
CA ILE A 71 7.00 -5.46 5.67
C ILE A 71 7.79 -4.77 4.56
N ARG A 72 8.20 -3.51 4.77
CA ARG A 72 9.03 -2.77 3.82
C ARG A 72 10.34 -3.53 3.54
N ASN A 73 11.06 -3.90 4.58
CA ASN A 73 12.36 -4.56 4.43
C ASN A 73 12.23 -5.93 3.76
N SER A 74 11.20 -6.70 4.11
CA SER A 74 10.93 -8.00 3.50
C SER A 74 10.56 -7.86 2.02
N SER A 75 9.77 -6.83 1.68
CA SER A 75 9.37 -6.55 0.30
C SER A 75 10.59 -6.15 -0.55
N LEU A 76 11.43 -5.26 -0.02
CA LEU A 76 12.69 -4.86 -0.68
C LEU A 76 13.63 -6.04 -0.90
N ASN A 77 13.72 -6.95 0.07
CA ASN A 77 14.54 -8.14 -0.06
C ASN A 77 14.00 -9.09 -1.14
N LEU A 78 12.68 -9.27 -1.22
CA LEU A 78 12.05 -10.08 -2.26
C LEU A 78 12.24 -9.47 -3.65
N LEU A 79 12.01 -8.16 -3.81
CA LEU A 79 12.24 -7.45 -5.07
C LEU A 79 13.71 -7.51 -5.50
N ARG A 80 14.66 -7.38 -4.57
CA ARG A 80 16.09 -7.52 -4.86
C ARG A 80 16.43 -8.94 -5.35
N LYS A 81 15.81 -9.96 -4.75
CA LYS A 81 15.96 -11.36 -5.22
C LYS A 81 15.39 -11.50 -6.63
N ARG A 82 14.14 -11.07 -6.86
CA ARG A 82 13.50 -11.08 -8.18
C ARG A 82 14.37 -10.39 -9.23
N ARG A 83 14.89 -9.18 -8.96
CA ARG A 83 15.79 -8.48 -9.87
C ARG A 83 17.02 -9.31 -10.25
N LYS A 84 17.69 -9.94 -9.29
CA LYS A 84 18.84 -10.82 -9.59
C LYS A 84 18.46 -12.02 -10.45
N PHE A 85 17.24 -12.56 -10.28
CA PHE A 85 16.72 -13.63 -11.13
C PHE A 85 16.30 -13.15 -12.52
N PHE A 86 15.81 -11.92 -12.65
CA PHE A 86 15.29 -11.34 -13.89
C PHE A 86 16.29 -10.49 -14.69
N ASP A 87 17.50 -10.19 -14.19
CA ASP A 87 18.56 -9.52 -14.96
C ASP A 87 18.98 -10.32 -16.24
N GLY A 88 18.44 -11.53 -16.46
CA GLY A 88 18.53 -12.29 -17.71
C GLY A 88 17.23 -12.41 -18.54
N ALA A 89 16.08 -11.89 -18.08
CA ALA A 89 14.78 -12.05 -18.73
C ALA A 89 13.98 -10.73 -18.75
N ASN A 90 13.64 -10.25 -19.95
CA ASN A 90 12.82 -9.06 -20.20
C ASN A 90 11.34 -9.28 -19.85
N SER A 91 11.01 -9.62 -18.60
CA SER A 91 9.63 -9.74 -18.13
C SER A 91 9.11 -8.41 -17.58
N HIS A 92 7.79 -8.20 -17.69
CA HIS A 92 7.11 -7.03 -17.14
C HIS A 92 7.32 -6.89 -15.61
N GLU A 93 7.37 -8.00 -14.88
CA GLU A 93 7.68 -8.04 -13.44
C GLU A 93 9.08 -7.52 -13.11
N ALA A 94 10.07 -7.79 -13.97
CA ALA A 94 11.43 -7.29 -13.79
C ALA A 94 11.48 -5.77 -13.81
N LEU A 95 10.74 -5.16 -14.75
CA LEU A 95 10.63 -3.72 -14.91
C LEU A 95 9.96 -3.09 -13.69
N LEU A 96 8.82 -3.62 -13.26
CA LEU A 96 8.10 -3.13 -12.06
C LEU A 96 8.96 -3.23 -10.80
N ALA A 97 9.63 -4.37 -10.57
CA ALA A 97 10.52 -4.55 -9.43
C ALA A 97 11.69 -3.54 -9.43
N SER A 98 12.23 -3.21 -10.60
CA SER A 98 13.32 -2.24 -10.72
C SER A 98 12.90 -0.81 -10.38
N ILE A 99 11.69 -0.41 -10.80
CA ILE A 99 11.12 0.93 -10.54
C ILE A 99 10.85 1.08 -9.04
N ASN A 100 10.18 0.10 -8.42
CA ASN A 100 9.86 0.11 -6.99
C ASN A 100 11.13 0.16 -6.14
N TYR A 101 12.14 -0.67 -6.47
CA TYR A 101 13.43 -0.67 -5.77
C TYR A 101 14.13 0.70 -5.81
N LYS A 102 14.10 1.38 -6.97
CA LYS A 102 14.75 2.68 -7.14
C LYS A 102 14.07 3.75 -6.30
N LEU A 103 12.74 3.84 -6.37
CA LEU A 103 11.95 4.80 -5.61
C LEU A 103 12.12 4.63 -4.09
N LEU A 104 12.23 3.39 -3.63
CA LEU A 104 12.41 3.06 -2.21
C LEU A 104 13.81 3.37 -1.66
N ASN A 105 14.84 3.28 -2.50
CA ASN A 105 16.20 3.68 -2.12
C ASN A 105 16.37 5.20 -2.09
N GLU A 106 15.64 5.92 -2.94
CA GLU A 106 15.66 7.38 -3.00
C GLU A 106 14.89 8.03 -1.83
N THR A 107 14.01 7.27 -1.16
CA THR A 107 13.15 7.74 -0.07
C THR A 107 13.64 7.33 1.32
N GLY A 108 14.95 7.27 1.51
CA GLY A 108 15.52 7.02 2.83
C GLY A 108 15.28 8.18 3.79
N GLU A 109 14.11 8.30 4.41
CA GLU A 109 13.85 9.17 5.57
C GLU A 109 12.48 8.89 6.24
N ASP A 110 12.52 8.80 7.57
CA ASP A 110 11.49 8.64 8.62
C ASP A 110 10.24 7.76 8.40
N ILE A 111 10.18 6.64 9.13
CA ILE A 111 9.03 5.71 9.19
C ILE A 111 7.75 6.45 9.62
N LEU A 112 7.87 7.46 10.49
CA LEU A 112 6.75 8.25 10.95
C LEU A 112 6.15 9.10 9.82
N LEU A 113 7.00 9.72 9.00
CA LEU A 113 6.58 10.50 7.83
C LEU A 113 5.87 9.61 6.80
N TYR A 114 6.36 8.40 6.61
CA TYR A 114 5.76 7.39 5.75
C TYR A 114 4.36 6.98 6.21
N GLN A 115 4.17 6.74 7.50
CA GLN A 115 2.88 6.38 8.08
C GLN A 115 1.89 7.54 8.04
N GLU A 116 2.33 8.74 8.41
CA GLU A 116 1.50 9.94 8.32
C GLU A 116 1.04 10.16 6.87
N LEU A 117 1.96 10.05 5.91
CA LEU A 117 1.62 10.18 4.49
C LEU A 117 0.63 9.11 4.04
N PHE A 118 0.86 7.84 4.42
CA PHE A 118 -0.05 6.75 4.07
C PHE A 118 -1.46 6.98 4.66
N GLU A 119 -1.57 7.36 5.94
CA GLU A 119 -2.86 7.66 6.57
C GLU A 119 -3.57 8.82 5.85
N LYS A 120 -2.85 9.86 5.44
CA LYS A 120 -3.42 11.00 4.70
C LYS A 120 -3.91 10.58 3.32
N ILE A 121 -3.19 9.69 2.65
CA ILE A 121 -3.58 9.14 1.36
C ILE A 121 -4.88 8.31 1.48
N GLN A 122 -4.98 7.46 2.51
CA GLN A 122 -6.20 6.70 2.79
C GLN A 122 -7.40 7.61 3.05
N ILE A 123 -7.20 8.67 3.84
CA ILE A 123 -8.23 9.69 4.08
C ILE A 123 -8.64 10.36 2.77
N ALA A 124 -7.69 10.80 1.94
CA ALA A 124 -7.95 11.45 0.67
C ALA A 124 -8.78 10.57 -0.28
N ILE A 125 -8.53 9.26 -0.31
CA ILE A 125 -9.33 8.31 -1.10
C ILE A 125 -10.71 8.09 -0.52
N SER A 126 -10.81 8.03 0.81
CA SER A 126 -12.11 7.92 1.47
C SER A 126 -13.01 9.12 1.18
N ASN A 127 -12.42 10.29 0.90
CA ASN A 127 -13.12 11.52 0.54
C ASN A 127 -13.50 11.60 -0.95
N LEU A 128 -13.04 10.68 -1.80
CA LEU A 128 -13.49 10.61 -3.19
C LEU A 128 -14.99 10.28 -3.23
N THR A 129 -15.70 10.84 -4.20
CA THR A 129 -17.08 10.42 -4.46
C THR A 129 -17.11 8.92 -4.79
N PRO A 130 -18.18 8.19 -4.44
CA PRO A 130 -18.23 6.73 -4.63
C PRO A 130 -17.83 6.28 -6.04
N GLN A 131 -18.33 6.97 -7.07
CA GLN A 131 -18.02 6.67 -8.47
C GLN A 131 -16.56 6.96 -8.86
N CYS A 132 -15.97 8.03 -8.32
CA CYS A 132 -14.56 8.35 -8.56
C CYS A 132 -13.66 7.35 -7.84
N LYS A 133 -13.99 6.99 -6.60
CA LYS A 133 -13.29 5.97 -5.83
C LYS A 133 -13.31 4.63 -6.54
N GLU A 134 -14.50 4.13 -6.89
CA GLU A 134 -14.67 2.82 -7.52
C GLU A 134 -13.90 2.69 -8.84
N VAL A 135 -14.05 3.67 -9.75
CA VAL A 135 -13.27 3.70 -11.00
C VAL A 135 -11.77 3.78 -10.74
N PHE A 136 -11.35 4.58 -9.76
CA PHE A 136 -9.95 4.67 -9.37
C PHE A 136 -9.43 3.33 -8.81
N MET A 137 -10.22 2.65 -7.98
CA MET A 137 -9.85 1.34 -7.43
C MET A 137 -9.69 0.30 -8.54
N PHE A 138 -10.64 0.19 -9.46
CA PHE A 138 -10.54 -0.75 -10.58
C PHE A 138 -9.33 -0.48 -11.50
N SER A 139 -9.05 0.80 -11.77
CA SER A 139 -7.90 1.18 -12.60
C SER A 139 -6.56 0.90 -11.92
N ARG A 140 -6.48 0.99 -10.58
CA ARG A 140 -5.20 0.97 -9.85
C ARG A 140 -4.90 -0.35 -9.17
N PHE A 141 -5.90 -1.00 -8.60
CA PHE A 141 -5.74 -2.23 -7.81
C PHE A 141 -6.08 -3.48 -8.60
N GLU A 142 -7.03 -3.38 -9.54
CA GLU A 142 -7.41 -4.49 -10.42
C GLU A 142 -6.80 -4.39 -11.82
N GLU A 143 -6.00 -3.33 -12.08
CA GLU A 143 -5.32 -3.06 -13.35
C GLU A 143 -6.23 -3.08 -14.60
N LEU A 144 -7.54 -2.87 -14.41
CA LEU A 144 -8.50 -2.88 -15.51
C LEU A 144 -8.28 -1.68 -16.44
N SER A 145 -8.34 -1.91 -17.74
CA SER A 145 -8.35 -0.86 -18.73
C SER A 145 -9.62 -0.02 -18.64
N ASN A 146 -9.58 1.22 -19.14
CA ASN A 146 -10.76 2.09 -19.16
C ASN A 146 -11.97 1.45 -19.87
N LYS A 147 -11.72 0.54 -20.83
CA LYS A 147 -12.77 -0.22 -21.53
C LYS A 147 -13.39 -1.28 -20.62
N GLU A 148 -12.57 -2.08 -19.95
CA GLU A 148 -13.04 -3.11 -19.00
C GLU A 148 -13.81 -2.47 -17.85
N ILE A 149 -13.36 -1.33 -17.33
CA ILE A 149 -14.07 -0.57 -16.30
C ILE A 149 -15.41 -0.04 -16.83
N ALA A 150 -15.43 0.49 -18.05
CA ALA A 150 -16.64 1.00 -18.68
C ALA A 150 -17.70 -0.10 -18.86
N GLU A 151 -17.27 -1.28 -19.31
CA GLU A 151 -18.11 -2.46 -19.44
C GLU A 151 -18.62 -2.94 -18.08
N LYS A 152 -17.72 -3.06 -17.09
CA LYS A 152 -18.03 -3.53 -15.73
C LYS A 152 -19.04 -2.63 -15.02
N LEU A 153 -18.91 -1.31 -15.19
CA LEU A 153 -19.77 -0.30 -14.54
C LEU A 153 -20.96 0.12 -15.41
N ASN A 154 -21.09 -0.42 -16.62
CA ASN A 154 -22.11 -0.05 -17.60
C ASN A 154 -22.17 1.48 -17.85
N VAL A 155 -21.00 2.08 -18.08
CA VAL A 155 -20.82 3.51 -18.37
C VAL A 155 -19.99 3.71 -19.64
N SER A 156 -19.91 4.93 -20.16
CA SER A 156 -19.02 5.21 -21.29
C SER A 156 -17.55 5.26 -20.86
N VAL A 157 -16.63 4.88 -21.75
CA VAL A 157 -15.17 5.06 -21.56
C VAL A 157 -14.83 6.52 -21.20
N LYS A 158 -15.52 7.48 -21.82
CA LYS A 158 -15.37 8.91 -21.54
C LYS A 158 -15.78 9.28 -20.10
N ALA A 159 -16.79 8.60 -19.54
CA ALA A 159 -17.18 8.77 -18.15
C ALA A 159 -16.14 8.18 -17.19
N VAL A 160 -15.52 7.04 -17.54
CA VAL A 160 -14.39 6.46 -16.81
C VAL A 160 -13.21 7.43 -16.78
N GLU A 161 -12.79 7.97 -17.92
CA GLU A 161 -11.72 8.96 -18.03
C GLU A 161 -12.01 10.22 -17.20
N ALA A 162 -13.25 10.72 -17.23
CA ALA A 162 -13.68 11.85 -16.44
C ALA A 162 -13.65 11.55 -14.93
N ASN A 163 -14.04 10.35 -14.51
CA ASN A 163 -13.97 9.90 -13.12
C ASN A 163 -12.51 9.78 -12.64
N ILE A 164 -11.63 9.18 -13.44
CA ILE A 164 -10.19 9.10 -13.13
C ILE A 164 -9.61 10.51 -13.00
N THR A 165 -9.92 11.40 -13.94
CA THR A 165 -9.43 12.79 -13.93
C THR A 165 -9.89 13.53 -12.68
N ARG A 166 -11.17 13.38 -12.30
CA ARG A 166 -11.72 13.98 -11.08
C ARG A 166 -11.06 13.41 -9.81
N ALA A 167 -10.90 12.09 -9.74
CA ALA A 167 -10.23 11.43 -8.63
C ALA A 167 -8.79 11.97 -8.44
N LEU A 168 -8.00 11.99 -9.52
CA LEU A 168 -6.62 12.48 -9.46
C LEU A 168 -6.53 13.96 -9.09
N LYS A 169 -7.46 14.79 -9.57
CA LYS A 169 -7.52 16.22 -9.22
C LYS A 169 -7.79 16.41 -7.72
N GLN A 170 -8.74 15.65 -7.16
CA GLN A 170 -9.07 15.71 -5.74
C GLN A 170 -7.91 15.21 -4.88
N LEU A 171 -7.34 14.04 -5.21
CA LEU A 171 -6.20 13.48 -4.48
C LEU A 171 -5.00 14.44 -4.47
N ARG A 172 -4.74 15.12 -5.59
CA ARG A 172 -3.69 16.14 -5.64
C ARG A 172 -3.95 17.30 -4.70
N HIS A 173 -5.20 17.79 -4.67
CA HIS A 173 -5.57 18.88 -3.78
C HIS A 173 -5.38 18.49 -2.32
N ASP A 174 -5.87 17.32 -1.94
CA ASP A 174 -5.87 16.86 -0.54
C ASP A 174 -4.47 16.50 -0.03
N LEU A 175 -3.56 16.15 -0.95
CA LEU A 175 -2.18 15.77 -0.62
C LEU A 175 -1.16 16.87 -0.95
N ALA A 176 -1.61 18.05 -1.40
CA ALA A 176 -0.73 19.11 -1.88
C ALA A 176 0.32 19.56 -0.83
N SER A 177 -0.06 19.61 0.45
CA SER A 177 0.84 20.00 1.54
C SER A 177 1.93 18.97 1.84
N TYR A 178 1.76 17.74 1.36
CA TYR A 178 2.68 16.62 1.59
C TYR A 178 3.57 16.34 0.37
N LEU A 179 3.27 16.97 -0.77
CA LEU A 179 4.10 16.97 -1.97
C LEU A 179 5.05 18.19 -1.86
N SER A 180 6.34 17.95 -1.62
CA SER A 180 7.33 18.98 -1.23
C SER A 180 7.42 20.20 -2.18
N PRO A 181 7.67 21.43 -1.65
CA PRO A 181 7.86 22.68 -2.42
C PRO A 181 9.11 22.74 -3.33
N LYS A 182 10.01 21.75 -3.28
CA LYS A 182 11.22 21.72 -4.12
C LYS A 182 10.96 21.30 -5.56
N ASP A 183 9.79 20.72 -5.85
CA ASP A 183 9.41 20.29 -7.19
C ASP A 183 8.35 21.24 -7.78
N LYS A 184 8.80 22.40 -8.26
CA LYS A 184 7.90 23.33 -8.99
C LYS A 184 7.39 22.77 -10.34
N ASN A 185 7.73 21.54 -10.67
CA ASN A 185 7.25 20.76 -11.81
C ASN A 185 7.00 19.30 -11.40
N VAL A 186 6.21 19.04 -10.35
CA VAL A 186 5.74 17.65 -10.09
C VAL A 186 4.85 17.22 -11.26
N SER A 187 5.36 16.34 -12.11
CA SER A 187 4.61 15.77 -13.22
C SER A 187 3.43 14.95 -12.68
N ASN A 188 2.32 14.89 -13.46
CA ASN A 188 1.23 13.94 -13.21
C ASN A 188 1.76 12.53 -12.94
N LYS A 189 2.89 12.16 -13.56
CA LYS A 189 3.58 10.86 -13.41
C LYS A 189 4.24 10.66 -12.05
N GLN A 190 4.71 11.71 -11.38
CA GLN A 190 5.31 11.65 -10.04
C GLN A 190 4.24 11.64 -8.94
N ILE A 191 3.15 12.38 -9.12
CA ILE A 191 1.98 12.31 -8.21
C ILE A 191 1.32 10.93 -8.35
N LEU A 192 1.18 10.43 -9.57
CA LEU A 192 0.77 9.05 -9.81
C LEU A 192 1.77 8.07 -9.22
N SER A 193 3.08 8.28 -9.35
CA SER A 193 4.08 7.42 -8.72
C SER A 193 3.88 7.39 -7.21
N VAL A 194 3.77 8.53 -6.51
CA VAL A 194 3.57 8.59 -5.06
C VAL A 194 2.20 8.06 -4.64
N LEU A 195 1.14 8.32 -5.40
CA LEU A 195 -0.18 7.73 -5.13
C LEU A 195 -0.18 6.22 -5.34
N ILE A 196 0.38 5.74 -6.46
CA ILE A 196 0.60 4.32 -6.77
C ILE A 196 1.63 3.72 -5.83
N SER A 197 2.43 4.49 -5.08
CA SER A 197 3.46 4.01 -4.13
C SER A 197 2.94 3.76 -2.71
N PHE A 198 1.69 4.16 -2.46
CA PHE A 198 1.08 4.18 -1.14
C PHE A 198 -0.39 3.73 -1.22
N LEU A 199 -0.79 3.21 -2.39
CA LEU A 199 -2.08 2.62 -2.78
C LEU A 199 -1.79 1.45 -3.71
#